data_AF-A0A6A5SIX3-F1
#
_entry.id   AF-A0A6A5SIX3-F1
#
_cell.length_a   1.000
_cell.length_b   1.000
_cell.length_c   1.000
_cell.angle_alpha   90.00
_cell.angle_beta   90.00
_cell.angle_gamma   90.00
#
_symmetry.space_group_name_H-M   'P 1'
#
loop_
_entity.id
_entity.type
_entity.pdbx_description
1 polymer ?
#
loop_
_entity_poly.entity_id
_entity_poly.type
_entity_poly.pdbx_seq_one_letter_code
_entity_poly.pdbx_strand_id
1 'polypeptide(L)'
;MAKFIKALAKREGASTKARPKSVALCVDSEAILFYLWCCDEYTFTHPRIMVQLTFFLQILTFWGLRPGEVVESSVHRGSNKGIKYGDVTLSLVRCKEGLLYQLSIRLRNRKFKRGVESETQDIVLKEETEPRKRFMCPVTFFLAMALADGVFVDQKIPADFVHRPIKKTANSREIHIRDDKKDLPVLRKLQGNSISLDQIMSAHSMLDYLKSLCSRCGYKGTVTCYSFRRGFANAIDGKVSQGRMKQVLGHKSDQIFQSYITSVIGIDTQNVVRQKPEDSTHVDFSRSIALTRDVAAPRPQGSLLDKRHLDPPDELIDAIAARYPNRPHKEVRRLARKQPDFSMNKLNKPTAPAWLDGFF
;
A
#
# COMPACT_ATOMS: atom_id res chain seq x y z
N MET A 1 35.58 1.62 4.58
CA MET A 1 34.39 2.00 5.39
C MET A 1 33.89 0.90 6.34
N ALA A 2 33.64 -0.34 5.88
CA ALA A 2 33.09 -1.40 6.75
C ALA A 2 33.98 -1.80 7.95
N LYS A 3 35.32 -1.84 7.79
CA LYS A 3 36.26 -2.06 8.90
C LYS A 3 36.23 -0.94 9.95
N PHE A 4 36.08 0.31 9.50
CA PHE A 4 36.03 1.49 10.37
C PHE A 4 34.77 1.49 11.25
N ILE A 5 33.60 1.21 10.67
CA ILE A 5 32.33 1.14 11.42
C ILE A 5 32.35 0.01 12.46
N LYS A 6 32.93 -1.15 12.13
CA LYS A 6 33.09 -2.27 13.09
C LYS A 6 34.05 -1.92 14.23
N ALA A 7 35.11 -1.17 13.95
CA ALA A 7 36.06 -0.73 14.97
C ALA A 7 35.45 0.32 15.91
N LEU A 8 34.51 1.15 15.44
CA LEU A 8 33.86 2.20 16.22
C LEU A 8 33.07 1.65 17.41
N ALA A 9 32.40 0.51 17.24
CA ALA A 9 31.71 -0.16 18.35
C ALA A 9 32.67 -0.61 19.46
N LYS A 10 33.86 -1.09 19.08
CA LYS A 10 34.89 -1.55 20.02
C LYS A 10 35.69 -0.39 20.63
N ARG A 11 35.92 0.69 19.88
CA ARG A 11 36.74 1.84 20.28
C ARG A 11 35.96 2.89 21.06
N GLU A 12 34.71 3.13 20.69
CA GLU A 12 33.91 4.28 21.15
C GLU A 12 32.57 3.85 21.76
N GLY A 13 32.37 2.55 22.01
CA GLY A 13 31.15 2.03 22.64
C GLY A 13 29.89 2.18 21.79
N ALA A 14 30.02 2.42 20.49
CA ALA A 14 28.88 2.57 19.61
C ALA A 14 28.03 1.28 19.57
N SER A 15 26.71 1.43 19.64
CA SER A 15 25.80 0.30 19.66
C SER A 15 25.92 -0.56 18.40
N THR A 16 26.13 -1.87 18.59
CA THR A 16 26.08 -2.88 17.52
C THR A 16 24.66 -3.37 17.25
N LYS A 17 23.68 -2.89 18.02
CA LYS A 17 22.29 -3.34 17.94
C LYS A 17 21.70 -2.98 16.58
N ALA A 18 21.36 -4.01 15.80
CA ALA A 18 20.61 -3.82 14.58
C ALA A 18 19.19 -3.31 14.92
N ARG A 19 18.64 -2.45 14.05
CA ARG A 19 17.24 -2.04 14.18
C ARG A 19 16.32 -3.27 14.07
N PRO A 20 15.28 -3.38 14.92
CA PRO A 20 14.28 -4.45 14.79
C PRO A 20 13.70 -4.49 13.37
N LYS A 21 13.62 -5.68 12.80
CA LYS A 21 13.12 -5.89 11.44
C LYS A 21 11.71 -6.49 11.51
N SER A 22 10.70 -5.64 11.42
CA SER A 22 9.29 -6.06 11.41
C SER A 22 8.94 -6.90 10.18
N VAL A 23 8.11 -7.93 10.34
CA VAL A 23 7.66 -8.80 9.24
C VAL A 23 6.16 -8.63 9.09
N ALA A 24 5.69 -8.35 7.88
CA ALA A 24 4.26 -8.25 7.60
C ALA A 24 3.87 -9.37 6.63
N LEU A 25 3.01 -10.27 7.10
CA LEU A 25 2.50 -11.42 6.35
C LEU A 25 1.30 -11.02 5.48
N CYS A 26 0.79 -11.95 4.68
CA CYS A 26 -0.39 -11.70 3.85
C CYS A 26 -1.60 -11.31 4.71
N VAL A 27 -1.84 -12.02 5.81
CA VAL A 27 -2.91 -11.74 6.77
C VAL A 27 -2.84 -10.35 7.39
N ASP A 28 -1.62 -9.81 7.60
CA ASP A 28 -1.47 -8.42 8.07
C ASP A 28 -1.93 -7.43 6.99
N SER A 29 -1.64 -7.73 5.72
CA SER A 29 -2.05 -6.90 4.59
C SER A 29 -3.56 -6.89 4.45
N GLU A 30 -4.20 -8.05 4.61
CA GLU A 30 -5.66 -8.20 4.63
C GLU A 30 -6.28 -7.36 5.74
N ALA A 31 -5.72 -7.43 6.96
CA ALA A 31 -6.24 -6.69 8.09
C ALA A 31 -6.06 -5.17 7.94
N ILE A 32 -4.95 -4.72 7.33
CA ILE A 32 -4.71 -3.30 7.00
C ILE A 32 -5.71 -2.81 5.94
N LEU A 33 -5.98 -3.62 4.90
CA LEU A 33 -6.93 -3.25 3.86
C LEU A 33 -8.37 -3.27 4.35
N PHE A 34 -8.74 -4.25 5.18
CA PHE A 34 -10.03 -4.25 5.86
C PHE A 34 -10.20 -2.96 6.67
N TYR A 35 -9.21 -2.58 7.48
CA TYR A 35 -9.27 -1.32 8.22
C TYR A 35 -9.43 -0.12 7.29
N LEU A 36 -8.60 0.01 6.24
CA LEU A 36 -8.66 1.12 5.28
C LEU A 36 -10.05 1.32 4.68
N TRP A 37 -10.73 0.23 4.32
CA TRP A 37 -12.00 0.28 3.60
C TRP A 37 -13.24 0.25 4.50
N CYS A 38 -13.15 -0.38 5.67
CA CYS A 38 -14.32 -0.64 6.53
C CYS A 38 -14.30 0.13 7.86
N CYS A 39 -13.14 0.59 8.34
CA CYS A 39 -12.99 1.12 9.70
C CYS A 39 -12.31 2.49 9.75
N ASP A 40 -11.52 2.85 8.74
CA ASP A 40 -10.73 4.07 8.76
C ASP A 40 -11.61 5.29 8.48
N GLU A 41 -11.79 6.12 9.51
CA GLU A 41 -12.55 7.36 9.41
C GLU A 41 -11.73 8.50 8.80
N TYR A 42 -10.44 8.27 8.51
CA TYR A 42 -9.61 9.27 7.89
C TYR A 42 -10.12 9.62 6.48
N THR A 43 -10.52 10.88 6.30
CA THR A 43 -10.91 11.40 5.00
C THR A 43 -9.69 11.73 4.16
N PHE A 44 -9.41 10.91 3.14
CA PHE A 44 -8.39 11.21 2.15
C PHE A 44 -8.81 12.40 1.29
N THR A 45 -7.87 13.29 0.97
CA THR A 45 -8.13 14.46 0.11
C THR A 45 -8.72 14.08 -1.24
N HIS A 46 -8.33 12.93 -1.78
CA HIS A 46 -8.88 12.38 -3.01
C HIS A 46 -9.04 10.86 -2.88
N PRO A 47 -10.21 10.27 -3.22
CA PRO A 47 -10.50 8.84 -3.00
C PRO A 47 -9.54 7.91 -3.76
N ARG A 48 -9.02 8.35 -4.92
CA ARG A 48 -7.97 7.62 -5.66
C ARG A 48 -6.76 7.23 -4.79
N ILE A 49 -6.42 8.00 -3.75
CA ILE A 49 -5.30 7.64 -2.86
C ILE A 49 -5.54 6.31 -2.16
N MET A 50 -6.77 6.01 -1.74
CA MET A 50 -7.13 4.71 -1.14
C MET A 50 -6.93 3.57 -2.14
N VAL A 51 -7.37 3.76 -3.38
CA VAL A 51 -7.25 2.77 -4.47
C VAL A 51 -5.78 2.52 -4.81
N GLN A 52 -4.99 3.59 -4.95
CA GLN A 52 -3.55 3.52 -5.22
C GLN A 52 -2.78 2.85 -4.08
N LEU A 53 -3.10 3.19 -2.84
CA LEU A 53 -2.48 2.60 -1.65
C LEU A 53 -2.82 1.10 -1.56
N THR A 54 -4.05 0.73 -1.89
CA THR A 54 -4.50 -0.66 -1.92
C THR A 54 -3.71 -1.47 -2.95
N PHE A 55 -3.68 -1.00 -4.20
CA PHE A 55 -2.94 -1.67 -5.27
C PHE A 55 -1.44 -1.75 -4.96
N PHE A 56 -0.86 -0.67 -4.43
CA PHE A 56 0.53 -0.64 -4.01
C PHE A 56 0.83 -1.69 -2.93
N LEU A 57 -0.03 -1.80 -1.91
CA LEU A 57 0.12 -2.78 -0.84
C LEU A 57 0.02 -4.22 -1.39
N GLN A 58 -0.93 -4.50 -2.28
CA GLN A 58 -1.07 -5.81 -2.92
C GLN A 58 0.18 -6.21 -3.71
N ILE A 59 0.77 -5.29 -4.49
CA ILE A 59 2.03 -5.55 -5.20
C ILE A 59 3.17 -5.88 -4.22
N LEU A 60 3.28 -5.13 -3.12
CA LEU A 60 4.30 -5.39 -2.10
C LEU A 60 4.10 -6.75 -1.43
N THR A 61 2.86 -7.14 -1.16
CA THR A 61 2.53 -8.40 -0.48
C THR A 61 2.73 -9.61 -1.40
N PHE A 62 2.28 -9.55 -2.65
CA PHE A 62 2.32 -10.69 -3.57
C PHE A 62 3.65 -10.88 -4.29
N TRP A 63 4.45 -9.82 -4.47
CA TRP A 63 5.73 -9.90 -5.20
C TRP A 63 6.93 -9.37 -4.41
N GLY A 64 6.72 -8.82 -3.22
CA GLY A 64 7.81 -8.33 -2.39
C GLY A 64 8.64 -7.23 -3.04
N LEU A 65 8.10 -6.45 -3.98
CA LEU A 65 8.88 -5.47 -4.75
C LEU A 65 9.49 -4.38 -3.86
N ARG A 66 10.59 -3.76 -4.30
CA ARG A 66 11.05 -2.50 -3.65
C ARG A 66 10.15 -1.35 -4.10
N PRO A 67 9.94 -0.34 -3.24
CA PRO A 67 9.11 0.83 -3.60
C PRO A 67 9.57 1.50 -4.89
N GLY A 68 10.89 1.67 -5.07
CA GLY A 68 11.45 2.31 -6.26
C GLY A 68 11.25 1.54 -7.58
N GLU A 69 10.78 0.29 -7.54
CA GLU A 69 10.41 -0.48 -8.73
C GLU A 69 9.00 -0.08 -9.22
N VAL A 70 8.15 0.43 -8.32
CA VAL A 70 6.73 0.71 -8.54
C VAL A 70 6.47 2.21 -8.66
N VAL A 71 7.04 2.99 -7.74
CA VAL A 71 6.89 4.44 -7.58
C VAL A 71 8.25 5.15 -7.67
N GLU A 72 8.26 6.48 -7.74
CA GLU A 72 9.52 7.24 -7.86
C GLU A 72 10.43 7.02 -6.65
N SER A 73 11.60 6.45 -6.93
CA SER A 73 12.61 6.16 -5.92
C SER A 73 13.17 7.44 -5.29
N SER A 74 13.39 7.43 -3.97
CA SER A 74 14.06 8.53 -3.28
C SER A 74 15.48 8.81 -3.79
N VAL A 75 16.18 7.80 -4.32
CA VAL A 75 17.51 7.93 -4.92
C VAL A 75 17.46 8.55 -6.31
N HIS A 76 16.31 8.48 -6.98
CA HIS A 76 16.08 9.02 -8.32
C HIS A 76 14.97 10.09 -8.26
N ARG A 77 15.00 10.93 -7.22
CA ARG A 77 13.99 11.96 -7.00
C ARG A 77 14.00 12.96 -8.15
N GLY A 78 12.83 13.31 -8.66
CA GLY A 78 12.66 14.21 -9.81
C GLY A 78 12.79 13.52 -11.16
N SER A 79 12.98 12.20 -11.19
CA SER A 79 13.06 11.45 -12.45
C SER A 79 11.70 11.15 -13.08
N ASN A 80 10.62 11.26 -12.30
CA ASN A 80 9.27 10.83 -12.69
C ASN A 80 9.20 9.36 -13.18
N LYS A 81 10.15 8.51 -12.72
CA LYS A 81 10.23 7.10 -13.12
C LYS A 81 9.53 6.17 -12.13
N GLY A 82 8.63 5.35 -12.64
CA GLY A 82 8.06 4.16 -12.01
C GLY A 82 7.15 3.44 -13.01
N ILE A 83 6.11 2.75 -12.57
CA ILE A 83 5.23 1.98 -13.46
C ILE A 83 4.27 2.92 -14.20
N LYS A 84 4.26 2.79 -15.52
CA LYS A 84 3.33 3.45 -16.45
C LYS A 84 2.34 2.44 -17.03
N TYR A 85 1.24 2.91 -17.61
CA TYR A 85 0.26 2.00 -18.23
C TYR A 85 0.87 1.19 -19.38
N GLY A 86 1.82 1.74 -20.13
CA GLY A 86 2.55 1.01 -21.17
C GLY A 86 3.47 -0.11 -20.64
N ASP A 87 3.69 -0.18 -19.33
CA ASP A 87 4.40 -1.28 -18.69
C ASP A 87 3.46 -2.44 -18.32
N VAL A 88 2.15 -2.27 -18.48
CA VAL A 88 1.14 -3.23 -18.03
C VAL A 88 0.41 -3.82 -19.22
N THR A 89 0.35 -5.14 -19.28
CA THR A 89 -0.52 -5.88 -20.19
C THR A 89 -1.64 -6.50 -19.39
N LEU A 90 -2.88 -6.10 -19.68
CA LEU A 90 -4.08 -6.75 -19.15
C LEU A 90 -4.58 -7.78 -20.17
N SER A 91 -4.68 -9.04 -19.77
CA SER A 91 -5.18 -10.10 -20.63
C SER A 91 -6.28 -10.91 -19.95
N LEU A 92 -7.27 -11.31 -20.72
CA LEU A 92 -8.21 -12.37 -20.37
C LEU A 92 -7.59 -13.70 -20.80
N VAL A 93 -7.34 -14.61 -19.86
CA VAL A 93 -6.61 -15.86 -20.09
C VAL A 93 -7.51 -17.05 -19.78
N ARG A 94 -7.44 -18.09 -20.61
CA ARG A 94 -8.08 -19.38 -20.38
C ARG A 94 -7.23 -20.23 -19.43
N CYS A 95 -7.77 -20.53 -18.28
CA CYS A 95 -7.17 -21.39 -17.26
C CYS A 95 -8.05 -22.64 -17.04
N LYS A 96 -7.53 -23.63 -16.30
CA LYS A 96 -8.28 -24.85 -15.95
C LYS A 96 -9.60 -24.55 -15.21
N GLU A 97 -9.59 -23.49 -14.40
CA GLU A 97 -10.71 -23.06 -13.54
C GLU A 97 -11.68 -22.09 -14.25
N GLY A 98 -11.43 -21.76 -15.52
CA GLY A 98 -12.25 -20.82 -16.31
C GLY A 98 -11.45 -19.66 -16.89
N LEU A 99 -12.14 -18.56 -17.22
CA LEU A 99 -11.53 -17.36 -17.78
C LEU A 99 -11.17 -16.37 -16.68
N LEU A 100 -9.90 -15.98 -16.62
CA LEU A 100 -9.38 -15.07 -15.59
C LEU A 100 -8.73 -13.84 -16.23
N TYR A 101 -8.94 -12.68 -15.61
CA TYR A 101 -8.11 -11.53 -15.93
C TYR A 101 -6.73 -11.66 -15.28
N GLN A 102 -5.70 -11.27 -16.02
CA GLN A 102 -4.30 -11.32 -15.62
C GLN A 102 -3.61 -10.00 -15.98
N LEU A 103 -2.85 -9.46 -15.03
CA LEU A 103 -1.94 -8.36 -15.25
C LEU A 103 -0.51 -8.89 -15.36
N SER A 104 0.15 -8.59 -16.47
CA SER A 104 1.61 -8.65 -16.57
C SER A 104 2.17 -7.26 -16.37
N ILE A 105 3.14 -7.08 -15.49
CA ILE A 105 3.78 -5.79 -15.21
C ILE A 105 5.27 -5.90 -15.48
N ARG A 106 5.76 -5.08 -16.41
CA ARG A 106 7.16 -4.99 -16.80
C ARG A 106 7.99 -4.14 -15.83
N LEU A 107 8.93 -4.76 -15.13
CA LEU A 107 9.74 -4.10 -14.09
C LEU A 107 11.00 -3.41 -14.62
N ARG A 108 10.86 -2.31 -15.37
CA ARG A 108 11.99 -1.53 -15.93
C ARG A 108 12.88 -0.84 -14.89
N ASN A 109 12.35 -0.63 -13.69
CA ASN A 109 12.98 0.20 -12.65
C ASN A 109 13.74 -0.62 -11.59
N ARG A 110 14.11 -1.86 -11.91
CA ARG A 110 14.84 -2.72 -10.98
C ARG A 110 16.21 -2.19 -10.60
N LYS A 111 16.54 -2.29 -9.31
CA LYS A 111 17.84 -1.85 -8.78
C LYS A 111 18.97 -2.58 -9.52
N PHE A 112 19.98 -1.82 -9.96
CA PHE A 112 21.13 -2.30 -10.74
C PHE A 112 20.84 -2.83 -12.16
N LYS A 113 19.60 -2.75 -12.63
CA LYS A 113 19.17 -3.26 -13.96
C LYS A 113 18.41 -2.21 -14.78
N ARG A 114 18.46 -0.94 -14.36
CA ARG A 114 17.72 0.15 -15.01
C ARG A 114 18.33 0.47 -16.36
N GLY A 115 17.49 0.59 -17.38
CA GLY A 115 17.92 0.92 -18.75
C GLY A 115 18.54 -0.25 -19.51
N VAL A 116 18.47 -1.47 -18.97
CA VAL A 116 18.96 -2.69 -19.63
C VAL A 116 17.75 -3.56 -19.97
N GLU A 117 17.28 -3.44 -21.21
CA GLU A 117 16.02 -4.08 -21.65
C GLU A 117 16.05 -5.61 -21.48
N SER A 118 17.17 -6.25 -21.81
CA SER A 118 17.39 -7.70 -21.68
C SER A 118 17.33 -8.22 -20.23
N GLU A 119 17.47 -7.34 -19.23
CA GLU A 119 17.39 -7.70 -17.81
C GLU A 119 16.04 -7.36 -17.18
N THR A 120 15.11 -6.82 -17.97
CA THR A 120 13.76 -6.51 -17.53
C THR A 120 12.99 -7.79 -17.27
N GLN A 121 12.21 -7.80 -16.19
CA GLN A 121 11.42 -8.95 -15.80
C GLN A 121 9.96 -8.56 -15.71
N ASP A 122 9.11 -9.46 -16.16
CA ASP A 122 7.67 -9.33 -16.04
C ASP A 122 7.20 -10.10 -14.80
N ILE A 123 6.35 -9.46 -14.01
CA ILE A 123 5.63 -10.12 -12.93
C ILE A 123 4.17 -10.29 -13.30
N VAL A 124 3.55 -11.35 -12.79
CA VAL A 124 2.16 -11.68 -13.11
C VAL A 124 1.30 -11.61 -11.86
N LEU A 125 0.18 -10.91 -11.95
CA LEU A 125 -0.88 -10.85 -10.95
C LEU A 125 -2.16 -11.35 -11.59
N LYS A 126 -2.88 -12.23 -10.90
CA LYS A 126 -4.15 -12.78 -11.38
C LYS A 126 -5.32 -12.20 -10.61
N GLU A 127 -6.49 -12.28 -11.24
CA GLU A 127 -7.77 -12.01 -10.59
C GLU A 127 -7.98 -12.96 -9.39
N GLU A 128 -8.55 -12.43 -8.31
CA GLU A 128 -9.01 -13.21 -7.16
C GLU A 128 -10.46 -13.65 -7.41
N THR A 129 -10.67 -14.97 -7.49
CA THR A 129 -11.98 -15.58 -7.77
C THR A 129 -12.75 -15.89 -6.50
N GLU A 130 -12.07 -16.07 -5.37
CA GLU A 130 -12.73 -16.36 -4.10
C GLU A 130 -13.55 -15.15 -3.64
N PRO A 131 -14.89 -15.27 -3.53
CA PRO A 131 -15.76 -14.13 -3.22
C PRO A 131 -15.37 -13.40 -1.92
N ARG A 132 -14.98 -14.16 -0.89
CA ARG A 132 -14.57 -13.64 0.41
C ARG A 132 -13.23 -12.89 0.38
N LYS A 133 -12.42 -13.07 -0.67
CA LYS A 133 -11.09 -12.44 -0.83
C LYS A 133 -11.05 -11.42 -1.96
N ARG A 134 -12.16 -11.07 -2.61
CA ARG A 134 -12.18 -10.10 -3.72
C ARG A 134 -11.59 -8.73 -3.37
N PHE A 135 -11.62 -8.31 -2.10
CA PHE A 135 -10.96 -7.08 -1.63
C PHE A 135 -9.43 -7.13 -1.74
N MET A 136 -8.84 -8.32 -1.91
CA MET A 136 -7.42 -8.56 -2.19
C MET A 136 -7.11 -8.68 -3.69
N CYS A 137 -8.10 -8.53 -4.58
CA CYS A 137 -7.90 -8.69 -6.02
C CYS A 137 -7.08 -7.52 -6.62
N PRO A 138 -5.82 -7.73 -7.05
CA PRO A 138 -5.01 -6.65 -7.61
C PRO A 138 -5.55 -6.14 -8.95
N VAL A 139 -6.21 -7.01 -9.72
CA VAL A 139 -6.81 -6.66 -11.01
C VAL A 139 -7.91 -5.63 -10.82
N THR A 140 -8.76 -5.78 -9.79
CA THR A 140 -9.86 -4.85 -9.51
C THR A 140 -9.37 -3.42 -9.26
N PHE A 141 -8.34 -3.24 -8.43
CA PHE A 141 -7.84 -1.90 -8.12
C PHE A 141 -7.07 -1.28 -9.30
N PHE A 142 -6.37 -2.11 -10.09
CA PHE A 142 -5.81 -1.64 -11.36
C PHE A 142 -6.90 -1.15 -12.33
N LEU A 143 -7.95 -1.96 -12.54
CA LEU A 143 -9.06 -1.61 -13.41
C LEU A 143 -9.75 -0.32 -12.96
N ALA A 144 -9.98 -0.13 -11.67
CA ALA A 144 -10.56 1.10 -11.13
C ALA A 144 -9.74 2.34 -11.51
N MET A 145 -8.41 2.27 -11.40
CA MET A 145 -7.54 3.38 -11.80
C MET A 145 -7.50 3.56 -13.32
N ALA A 146 -7.41 2.48 -14.09
CA ALA A 146 -7.34 2.51 -15.55
C ALA A 146 -8.62 3.04 -16.20
N LEU A 147 -9.78 2.66 -15.66
CA LEU A 147 -11.08 3.18 -16.09
C LEU A 147 -11.24 4.66 -15.77
N ALA A 148 -10.86 5.08 -14.55
CA ALA A 148 -10.87 6.49 -14.17
C ALA A 148 -9.97 7.37 -15.06
N ASP A 149 -8.95 6.77 -15.68
CA ASP A 149 -7.97 7.47 -16.54
C ASP A 149 -8.31 7.36 -18.05
N GLY A 150 -9.38 6.61 -18.39
CA GLY A 150 -9.79 6.36 -19.77
C GLY A 150 -8.72 5.65 -20.58
N VAL A 151 -8.08 4.63 -19.99
CA VAL A 151 -6.85 4.02 -20.53
C VAL A 151 -7.11 3.03 -21.66
N PHE A 152 -8.24 2.33 -21.65
CA PHE A 152 -8.53 1.27 -22.61
C PHE A 152 -9.15 1.81 -23.90
N VAL A 153 -8.91 1.10 -25.00
CA VAL A 153 -9.50 1.41 -26.31
C VAL A 153 -10.99 1.05 -26.33
N ASP A 154 -11.29 -0.20 -25.96
CA ASP A 154 -12.63 -0.78 -26.14
C ASP A 154 -13.45 -0.78 -24.85
N GLN A 155 -12.87 -1.15 -23.70
CA GLN A 155 -13.57 -1.27 -22.42
C GLN A 155 -13.58 0.05 -21.67
N LYS A 156 -14.71 0.76 -21.67
CA LYS A 156 -14.83 2.12 -21.11
C LYS A 156 -15.54 2.16 -19.76
N ILE A 157 -16.38 1.16 -19.47
CA ILE A 157 -17.14 1.09 -18.22
C ILE A 157 -16.94 -0.27 -17.53
N PRO A 158 -17.17 -0.37 -16.20
CA PRO A 158 -17.03 -1.64 -15.48
C PRO A 158 -17.83 -2.80 -16.07
N ALA A 159 -19.02 -2.52 -16.63
CA ALA A 159 -19.87 -3.53 -17.26
C ALA A 159 -19.20 -4.25 -18.45
N ASP A 160 -18.30 -3.57 -19.16
CA ASP A 160 -17.60 -4.14 -20.33
C ASP A 160 -16.67 -5.30 -19.94
N PHE A 161 -16.26 -5.37 -18.67
CA PHE A 161 -15.41 -6.44 -18.15
C PHE A 161 -16.20 -7.66 -17.66
N VAL A 162 -17.52 -7.53 -17.49
CA VAL A 162 -18.41 -8.65 -17.12
C VAL A 162 -18.52 -9.61 -18.29
N HIS A 163 -18.66 -9.09 -19.50
CA HIS A 163 -18.63 -9.91 -20.70
C HIS A 163 -17.17 -10.28 -21.01
N ARG A 164 -16.87 -11.59 -21.01
CA ARG A 164 -15.51 -12.14 -21.20
C ARG A 164 -15.36 -12.86 -22.54
N PRO A 165 -15.52 -12.18 -23.69
CA PRO A 165 -15.45 -12.88 -24.97
C PRO A 165 -14.01 -13.20 -25.31
N ILE A 166 -13.78 -14.46 -25.63
CA ILE A 166 -12.52 -14.98 -26.14
C ILE A 166 -12.85 -15.98 -27.24
N LYS A 167 -12.11 -15.94 -28.36
CA LYS A 167 -12.31 -16.91 -29.45
C LYS A 167 -12.08 -18.32 -28.90
N LYS A 168 -12.88 -19.30 -29.32
CA LYS A 168 -12.73 -20.70 -28.88
C LYS A 168 -11.33 -21.26 -29.20
N THR A 169 -10.72 -20.78 -30.29
CA THR A 169 -9.37 -21.14 -30.74
C THR A 169 -8.25 -20.38 -30.04
N ALA A 170 -8.56 -19.39 -29.19
CA ALA A 170 -7.57 -18.56 -28.50
C ALA A 170 -7.45 -18.93 -27.02
N ASN A 171 -6.20 -18.93 -26.52
CA ASN A 171 -5.88 -19.15 -25.11
C ASN A 171 -5.87 -17.87 -24.29
N SER A 172 -5.69 -16.71 -24.94
CA SER A 172 -5.80 -15.42 -24.28
C SER A 172 -6.32 -14.34 -25.24
N ARG A 173 -6.78 -13.24 -24.68
CA ARG A 173 -7.13 -12.00 -25.38
C ARG A 173 -6.57 -10.83 -24.58
N GLU A 174 -5.71 -10.03 -25.21
CA GLU A 174 -5.22 -8.79 -24.64
C GLU A 174 -6.30 -7.70 -24.68
N ILE A 175 -6.36 -6.90 -23.63
CA ILE A 175 -7.19 -5.72 -23.51
C ILE A 175 -6.32 -4.50 -23.83
N HIS A 176 -6.57 -3.87 -24.98
CA HIS A 176 -5.69 -2.85 -25.52
C HIS A 176 -5.73 -1.54 -24.73
N ILE A 177 -4.54 -1.06 -24.39
CA ILE A 177 -4.30 0.27 -23.82
C ILE A 177 -4.06 1.25 -24.96
N ARG A 178 -4.70 2.42 -24.89
CA ARG A 178 -4.53 3.49 -25.88
C ARG A 178 -3.09 3.99 -25.90
N ASP A 179 -2.59 4.28 -27.10
CA ASP A 179 -1.20 4.72 -27.29
C ASP A 179 -0.90 6.03 -26.55
N ASP A 180 -1.83 6.99 -26.55
CA ASP A 180 -1.71 8.28 -25.84
C ASP A 180 -1.68 8.15 -24.32
N LYS A 181 -2.01 6.97 -23.78
CA LYS A 181 -2.05 6.69 -22.34
C LYS A 181 -0.88 5.85 -21.87
N LYS A 182 -0.05 5.30 -22.76
CA LYS A 182 1.07 4.42 -22.40
C LYS A 182 2.08 5.08 -21.47
N ASP A 183 2.33 6.38 -21.64
CA ASP A 183 3.28 7.13 -20.81
C ASP A 183 2.73 7.60 -19.47
N LEU A 184 1.42 7.52 -19.27
CA LEU A 184 0.76 7.96 -18.05
C LEU A 184 1.14 7.04 -16.87
N PRO A 185 1.60 7.58 -15.72
CA PRO A 185 1.91 6.75 -14.56
C PRO A 185 0.65 6.13 -13.96
N VAL A 186 0.74 4.89 -13.49
CA VAL A 186 -0.39 4.20 -12.83
C VAL A 186 -0.68 4.82 -11.46
N LEU A 187 0.37 5.01 -10.65
CA LEU A 187 0.30 5.58 -9.30
C LEU A 187 0.71 7.05 -9.34
N ARG A 188 -0.26 7.97 -9.37
CA ARG A 188 -0.03 9.41 -9.58
C ARG A 188 -0.04 10.21 -8.27
N LYS A 189 0.73 11.30 -8.22
CA LYS A 189 0.80 12.23 -7.09
C LYS A 189 -0.54 12.93 -6.89
N LEU A 190 -0.80 13.32 -5.65
CA LEU A 190 -1.78 14.36 -5.34
C LEU A 190 -1.12 15.73 -5.55
N GLN A 191 -1.78 16.63 -6.27
CA GLN A 191 -1.38 18.01 -6.49
C GLN A 191 -2.52 18.92 -6.03
N GLY A 192 -2.33 19.55 -4.86
CA GLY A 192 -3.43 20.24 -4.18
C GLY A 192 -4.52 19.24 -3.79
N ASN A 193 -5.71 19.39 -4.37
CA ASN A 193 -6.86 18.52 -4.11
C ASN A 193 -7.16 17.56 -5.28
N SER A 194 -6.33 17.56 -6.31
CA SER A 194 -6.56 16.78 -7.53
C SER A 194 -5.40 15.84 -7.79
N ILE A 195 -5.66 14.78 -8.55
CA ILE A 195 -4.61 13.86 -8.99
C ILE A 195 -3.84 14.53 -10.11
N SER A 196 -2.51 14.52 -10.00
CA SER A 196 -1.62 15.09 -11.01
C SER A 196 -1.87 14.44 -12.37
N LEU A 197 -1.79 15.24 -13.42
CA LEU A 197 -1.99 14.78 -14.80
C LEU A 197 -0.97 13.69 -15.16
N ASP A 198 0.31 13.89 -14.84
CA ASP A 198 1.42 13.07 -15.35
C ASP A 198 2.53 12.77 -14.31
N GLN A 199 2.42 13.27 -13.08
CA GLN A 199 3.47 13.08 -12.08
C GLN A 199 3.24 11.81 -11.26
N ILE A 200 4.25 10.94 -11.23
CA ILE A 200 4.24 9.70 -10.47
C ILE A 200 4.40 9.95 -8.97
N MET A 201 3.69 9.17 -8.14
CA MET A 201 3.82 9.18 -6.69
C MET A 201 5.27 8.97 -6.27
N SER A 202 5.73 9.73 -5.27
CA SER A 202 7.06 9.50 -4.69
C SER A 202 7.00 8.35 -3.68
N ALA A 203 8.07 7.56 -3.59
CA ALA A 203 8.20 6.51 -2.58
C ALA A 203 8.06 7.05 -1.16
N HIS A 204 8.47 8.30 -0.93
CA HIS A 204 8.33 8.97 0.37
C HIS A 204 6.85 9.22 0.70
N SER A 205 6.12 9.88 -0.19
CA SER A 205 4.69 10.17 -0.01
C SER A 205 3.87 8.89 0.14
N MET A 206 4.14 7.86 -0.68
CA MET A 206 3.43 6.58 -0.58
C MET A 206 3.70 5.89 0.76
N LEU A 207 4.95 5.92 1.22
CA LEU A 207 5.33 5.37 2.52
C LEU A 207 4.68 6.13 3.68
N ASP A 208 4.52 7.44 3.57
CA ASP A 208 3.88 8.24 4.62
C ASP A 208 2.38 7.92 4.72
N TYR A 209 1.68 7.74 3.59
CA TYR A 209 0.30 7.22 3.60
C TYR A 209 0.23 5.84 4.28
N LEU A 210 1.12 4.92 3.91
CA LEU A 210 1.16 3.58 4.49
C LEU A 210 1.43 3.60 6.00
N LYS A 211 2.41 4.37 6.47
CA LYS A 211 2.73 4.52 7.90
C LYS A 211 1.56 5.12 8.67
N SER A 212 0.95 6.17 8.11
CA SER A 212 -0.19 6.83 8.72
C SER A 212 -1.37 5.86 8.87
N LEU A 213 -1.67 5.09 7.81
CA LEU A 213 -2.68 4.03 7.84
C LEU A 213 -2.36 2.98 8.91
N CYS A 214 -1.16 2.41 8.90
CA CYS A 214 -0.78 1.37 9.87
C CYS A 214 -0.82 1.89 11.32
N SER A 215 -0.45 3.15 11.55
CA SER A 215 -0.58 3.77 12.87
C SER A 215 -2.04 3.87 13.31
N ARG A 216 -2.96 4.21 12.41
CA ARG A 216 -4.40 4.23 12.70
C ARG A 216 -4.98 2.83 12.90
N CYS A 217 -4.44 1.82 12.21
CA CYS A 217 -4.79 0.41 12.44
C CYS A 217 -4.36 -0.14 13.82
N GLY A 218 -3.58 0.62 14.60
CA GLY A 218 -3.10 0.21 15.92
C GLY A 218 -1.72 -0.45 15.96
N TYR A 219 -0.96 -0.44 14.87
CA TYR A 219 0.39 -1.02 14.88
C TYR A 219 1.38 -0.11 15.62
N LYS A 220 2.00 -0.64 16.68
CA LYS A 220 2.99 0.09 17.51
C LYS A 220 4.29 0.42 16.76
N GLY A 221 4.74 -0.49 15.90
CA GLY A 221 6.00 -0.35 15.17
C GLY A 221 5.85 0.38 13.83
N THR A 222 6.93 0.99 13.33
CA THR A 222 6.94 1.53 11.96
C THR A 222 6.84 0.40 10.94
N VAL A 223 5.66 0.25 10.35
CA VAL A 223 5.44 -0.63 9.20
C VAL A 223 6.00 0.05 7.95
N THR A 224 6.79 -0.70 7.18
CA THR A 224 7.42 -0.19 5.96
C THR A 224 7.20 -1.15 4.81
N CYS A 225 7.48 -0.71 3.57
CA CYS A 225 7.44 -1.62 2.42
C CYS A 225 8.41 -2.80 2.57
N TYR A 226 9.50 -2.63 3.32
CA TYR A 226 10.44 -3.72 3.62
C TYR A 226 9.86 -4.74 4.60
N SER A 227 8.83 -4.40 5.38
CA SER A 227 8.12 -5.34 6.25
C SER A 227 7.36 -6.38 5.42
N PHE A 228 6.61 -5.93 4.40
CA PHE A 228 5.91 -6.81 3.44
C PHE A 228 6.88 -7.59 2.58
N ARG A 229 7.95 -6.94 2.09
CA ARG A 229 9.00 -7.64 1.34
C ARG A 229 9.67 -8.76 2.16
N ARG A 230 9.87 -8.56 3.47
CA ARG A 230 10.34 -9.63 4.37
C ARG A 230 9.30 -10.73 4.50
N GLY A 231 8.02 -10.40 4.72
CA GLY A 231 6.96 -11.41 4.77
C GLY A 231 6.86 -12.24 3.51
N PHE A 232 6.88 -11.60 2.33
CA PHE A 232 6.95 -12.27 1.04
C PHE A 232 8.16 -13.22 0.95
N ALA A 233 9.35 -12.73 1.28
CA ALA A 233 10.56 -13.55 1.25
C ALA A 233 10.46 -14.79 2.15
N ASN A 234 9.91 -14.64 3.37
CA ASN A 234 9.67 -15.76 4.28
C ASN A 234 8.59 -16.72 3.76
N ALA A 235 7.55 -16.23 3.07
CA ALA A 235 6.46 -17.05 2.57
C ALA A 235 6.86 -17.98 1.41
N ILE A 236 7.85 -17.57 0.61
CA ILE A 236 8.39 -18.36 -0.51
C ILE A 236 9.65 -19.15 -0.14
N ASP A 237 10.26 -18.86 1.01
CA ASP A 237 11.45 -19.58 1.49
C ASP A 237 11.14 -21.08 1.62
N GLY A 238 12.08 -21.92 1.22
CA GLY A 238 11.88 -23.38 1.11
C GLY A 238 10.95 -23.86 0.00
N LYS A 239 10.15 -23.00 -0.64
CA LYS A 239 9.23 -23.36 -1.75
C LYS A 239 9.81 -23.12 -3.14
N VAL A 240 10.86 -22.30 -3.25
CA VAL A 240 11.52 -21.98 -4.51
C VAL A 240 13.02 -22.22 -4.43
N SER A 241 13.65 -22.52 -5.57
CA SER A 241 15.11 -22.63 -5.63
C SER A 241 15.77 -21.28 -5.34
N GLN A 242 17.00 -21.31 -4.81
CA GLN A 242 17.78 -20.09 -4.52
C GLN A 242 17.96 -19.20 -5.76
N GLY A 243 18.13 -19.79 -6.94
CA GLY A 243 18.19 -19.06 -8.21
C GLY A 243 16.91 -18.29 -8.52
N ARG A 244 15.74 -18.93 -8.37
CA ARG A 244 14.43 -18.28 -8.54
C ARG A 244 14.19 -17.22 -7.47
N MET A 245 14.63 -17.46 -6.24
CA MET A 245 14.52 -16.48 -5.16
C MET A 245 15.35 -15.21 -5.45
N LYS A 246 16.60 -15.35 -5.92
CA LYS A 246 17.43 -14.23 -6.39
C LYS A 246 16.77 -13.48 -7.53
N GLN A 247 16.17 -14.21 -8.47
CA GLN A 247 15.46 -13.63 -9.60
C GLN A 247 14.28 -12.78 -9.13
N VAL A 248 13.42 -13.31 -8.26
CA VAL A 248 12.24 -12.60 -7.76
C VAL A 248 12.63 -11.40 -6.88
N LEU A 249 13.60 -11.55 -5.98
CA LEU A 249 14.03 -10.47 -5.11
C LEU A 249 15.01 -9.49 -5.79
N GLY A 250 15.53 -9.79 -6.98
CA GLY A 250 16.51 -8.96 -7.67
C GLY A 250 17.78 -8.76 -6.84
N HIS A 251 18.32 -9.84 -6.24
CA HIS A 251 19.57 -9.83 -5.48
C HIS A 251 20.72 -10.39 -6.30
N LYS A 252 21.94 -9.84 -6.11
CA LYS A 252 23.17 -10.36 -6.71
C LYS A 252 23.88 -11.43 -5.86
N SER A 253 23.53 -11.55 -4.57
CA SER A 253 24.22 -12.44 -3.61
C SER A 253 23.25 -13.00 -2.57
N ASP A 254 23.51 -14.26 -2.16
CA ASP A 254 22.79 -14.98 -1.10
C ASP A 254 22.93 -14.33 0.28
N GLN A 255 24.04 -13.64 0.56
CA GLN A 255 24.23 -12.94 1.83
C GLN A 255 23.21 -11.82 2.05
N ILE A 256 22.67 -11.25 0.96
CA ILE A 256 21.63 -10.23 1.05
C ILE A 256 20.30 -10.87 1.48
N PHE A 257 20.06 -12.15 1.16
CA PHE A 257 18.86 -12.86 1.59
C PHE A 257 18.80 -13.05 3.11
N GLN A 258 19.93 -13.38 3.75
CA GLN A 258 20.04 -13.47 5.21
C GLN A 258 19.58 -12.20 5.93
N SER A 259 19.65 -11.04 5.28
CA SER A 259 19.15 -9.78 5.84
C SER A 259 17.62 -9.70 5.93
N TYR A 260 16.87 -10.60 5.29
CA TYR A 260 15.40 -10.68 5.31
C TYR A 260 14.87 -11.75 6.27
N ILE A 261 15.73 -12.63 6.77
CA ILE A 261 15.39 -13.57 7.83
C ILE A 261 15.09 -12.77 9.10
N THR A 262 13.94 -13.07 9.68
CA THR A 262 13.48 -12.46 10.93
C THR A 262 14.31 -12.99 12.10
N SER A 263 14.49 -12.19 13.15
CA SER A 263 15.17 -12.66 14.37
C SER A 263 14.34 -13.69 15.14
N VAL A 264 13.02 -13.72 14.90
CA VAL A 264 12.12 -14.76 15.43
C VAL A 264 12.15 -15.94 14.47
N ILE A 265 12.58 -17.09 14.95
CA ILE A 265 12.66 -18.32 14.17
C ILE A 265 11.23 -18.78 13.87
N GLY A 266 10.94 -19.02 12.59
CA GLY A 266 9.61 -19.42 12.12
C GLY A 266 9.31 -20.91 12.26
N ILE A 267 9.78 -21.54 13.35
CA ILE A 267 9.62 -22.98 13.61
C ILE A 267 9.00 -23.15 15.00
N ASP A 268 7.99 -24.00 15.11
CA ASP A 268 7.41 -24.37 16.40
C ASP A 268 8.26 -25.43 17.09
N THR A 269 9.41 -25.01 17.63
CA THR A 269 10.35 -25.92 18.27
C THR A 269 9.74 -26.68 19.45
N GLN A 270 8.71 -26.11 20.11
CA GLN A 270 8.06 -26.79 21.23
C GLN A 270 7.32 -28.04 20.77
N ASN A 271 6.49 -27.94 19.72
CA ASN A 271 5.77 -29.10 19.20
C ASN A 271 6.70 -30.06 18.44
N VAL A 272 7.70 -29.55 17.70
CA VAL A 272 8.71 -30.39 17.04
C VAL A 272 9.42 -31.31 18.05
N VAL A 273 9.93 -30.75 19.15
CA VAL A 273 10.63 -31.54 20.20
C VAL A 273 9.67 -32.53 20.88
N ARG A 274 8.39 -32.16 21.02
CA ARG A 274 7.33 -33.02 21.58
C ARG A 274 6.76 -34.04 20.60
N GLN A 275 7.26 -34.09 19.36
CA GLN A 275 6.72 -34.93 18.27
C GLN A 275 5.22 -34.70 18.03
N LYS A 276 4.76 -33.45 18.22
CA LYS A 276 3.40 -33.01 17.94
C LYS A 276 3.34 -32.25 16.62
N PRO A 277 2.17 -32.15 15.97
CA PRO A 277 1.99 -31.29 14.82
C PRO A 277 2.41 -29.85 15.13
N GLU A 278 3.13 -29.22 14.21
CA GLU A 278 3.58 -27.83 14.36
C GLU A 278 2.40 -26.84 14.33
N ASP A 279 2.40 -25.86 15.23
CA ASP A 279 1.47 -24.73 15.20
C ASP A 279 2.10 -23.54 14.45
N SER A 280 2.04 -23.62 13.12
CA SER A 280 2.50 -22.54 12.25
C SER A 280 1.75 -21.23 12.45
N THR A 281 0.49 -21.27 12.90
CA THR A 281 -0.35 -20.07 13.09
C THR A 281 0.14 -19.23 14.26
N HIS A 282 0.41 -19.87 15.40
CA HIS A 282 0.94 -19.17 16.57
C HIS A 282 2.33 -18.59 16.32
N VAL A 283 3.20 -19.33 15.63
CA VAL A 283 4.55 -18.87 15.26
C VAL A 283 4.49 -17.70 14.29
N ASP A 284 3.62 -17.77 13.27
CA ASP A 284 3.41 -16.69 12.31
C ASP A 284 2.87 -15.43 12.97
N PHE A 285 1.88 -15.56 13.86
CA PHE A 285 1.39 -14.45 14.66
C PHE A 285 2.52 -13.79 15.47
N SER A 286 3.31 -14.61 16.18
CA SER A 286 4.41 -14.16 17.05
C SER A 286 5.53 -13.41 16.32
N ARG A 287 5.85 -13.79 15.08
CA ARG A 287 6.90 -13.11 14.29
C ARG A 287 6.38 -11.92 13.48
N SER A 288 5.07 -11.82 13.28
CA SER A 288 4.44 -10.79 12.46
C SER A 288 4.31 -9.44 13.19
N ILE A 289 3.93 -8.40 12.45
CA ILE A 289 3.58 -7.10 13.04
C ILE A 289 2.30 -7.17 13.89
N ALA A 290 1.45 -8.19 13.70
CA ALA A 290 0.22 -8.38 14.46
C ALA A 290 0.45 -8.53 15.97
N LEU A 291 1.57 -9.12 16.38
CA LEU A 291 1.90 -9.33 17.81
C LEU A 291 1.83 -8.04 18.63
N THR A 292 2.14 -6.89 18.01
CA THR A 292 2.19 -5.58 18.68
C THR A 292 1.03 -4.67 18.30
N ARG A 293 0.01 -5.21 17.63
CA ARG A 293 -1.16 -4.43 17.22
C ARG A 293 -2.13 -4.32 18.39
N ASP A 294 -2.52 -3.09 18.69
CA ASP A 294 -3.55 -2.78 19.68
C ASP A 294 -4.59 -1.85 19.03
N VAL A 295 -5.79 -2.38 18.83
CA VAL A 295 -6.90 -1.65 18.19
C VAL A 295 -7.51 -0.58 19.11
N ALA A 296 -7.26 -0.69 20.43
CA ALA A 296 -7.71 0.27 21.43
C ALA A 296 -6.61 1.30 21.78
N ALA A 297 -5.42 1.20 21.17
CA ALA A 297 -4.32 2.11 21.44
C ALA A 297 -4.75 3.58 21.23
N PRO A 298 -4.40 4.51 22.14
CA PRO A 298 -4.68 5.93 21.99
C PRO A 298 -4.16 6.44 20.65
N ARG A 299 -5.08 6.93 19.81
CA ARG A 299 -4.71 7.34 18.46
C ARG A 299 -3.86 8.62 18.52
N PRO A 300 -2.86 8.79 17.63
CA PRO A 300 -2.05 10.00 17.60
C PRO A 300 -2.91 11.26 17.49
N GLN A 301 -2.46 12.36 18.10
CA GLN A 301 -3.16 13.65 18.06
C GLN A 301 -3.45 14.06 16.60
N GLY A 302 -4.73 14.11 16.22
CA GLY A 302 -5.18 14.34 14.85
C GLY A 302 -5.89 13.17 14.16
N SER A 303 -6.02 12.01 14.82
CA SER A 303 -6.92 10.94 14.36
C SER A 303 -8.38 11.39 14.57
N LEU A 304 -9.12 11.56 13.47
CA LEU A 304 -10.40 12.29 13.43
C LEU A 304 -11.61 11.42 13.80
N LEU A 305 -11.59 10.74 14.96
CA LEU A 305 -12.85 10.18 15.51
C LEU A 305 -13.72 11.26 16.18
N ASP A 306 -13.14 12.41 16.54
CA ASP A 306 -13.84 13.43 17.34
C ASP A 306 -13.61 14.87 16.86
N LYS A 307 -13.23 15.05 15.60
CA LYS A 307 -13.18 16.38 14.99
C LYS A 307 -13.90 16.36 13.67
N ARG A 308 -15.23 16.35 13.75
CA ARG A 308 -16.03 16.97 12.68
C ARG A 308 -15.44 18.38 12.48
N HIS A 309 -14.80 18.61 11.34
CA HIS A 309 -14.67 19.97 10.84
C HIS A 309 -16.07 20.39 10.43
N LEU A 310 -16.90 20.73 11.42
CA LEU A 310 -18.09 21.51 11.16
C LEU A 310 -17.60 22.74 10.42
N ASP A 311 -18.18 23.01 9.25
CA ASP A 311 -17.98 24.32 8.66
C ASP A 311 -18.71 25.34 9.54
N PRO A 312 -18.09 26.52 9.78
CA PRO A 312 -18.79 27.61 10.44
C PRO A 312 -20.08 27.94 9.68
N PRO A 313 -21.19 28.27 10.35
CA PRO A 313 -22.40 28.75 9.68
C PRO A 313 -22.06 29.92 8.75
N ASP A 314 -22.71 30.00 7.59
CA ASP A 314 -22.41 31.02 6.58
C ASP A 314 -22.57 32.45 7.16
N GLU A 315 -23.53 32.68 8.04
CA GLU A 315 -23.71 33.93 8.79
C GLU A 315 -22.46 34.38 9.57
N LEU A 316 -21.72 33.43 10.16
CA LEU A 316 -20.48 33.72 10.90
C LEU A 316 -19.32 33.99 9.95
N ILE A 317 -19.31 33.36 8.78
CA ILE A 317 -18.32 33.61 7.72
C ILE A 317 -18.52 35.02 7.17
N ASP A 318 -19.77 35.41 6.90
CA ASP A 318 -20.14 36.71 6.35
C ASP A 318 -19.86 37.85 7.35
N ALA A 319 -20.17 37.65 8.64
CA ALA A 319 -19.84 38.62 9.68
C ALA A 319 -18.33 38.89 9.79
N ILE A 320 -17.49 37.86 9.61
CA ILE A 320 -16.03 38.00 9.67
C ILE A 320 -15.47 38.55 8.35
N ALA A 321 -16.08 38.22 7.21
CA ALA A 321 -15.75 38.81 5.92
C ALA A 321 -16.02 40.32 5.93
N ALA A 322 -17.15 40.76 6.47
CA ALA A 322 -17.50 42.18 6.63
C ALA A 322 -16.50 42.92 7.54
N ARG A 323 -16.00 42.26 8.59
CA ARG A 323 -14.99 42.82 9.51
C ARG A 323 -13.59 42.86 8.90
N TYR A 324 -13.29 42.01 7.91
CA TYR A 324 -11.98 41.92 7.26
C TYR A 324 -12.11 41.76 5.72
N PRO A 325 -12.56 42.82 5.02
CA PRO A 325 -12.96 42.72 3.61
C PRO A 325 -11.81 42.38 2.65
N ASN A 326 -10.57 42.70 3.03
CA ASN A 326 -9.38 42.45 2.21
C ASN A 326 -8.72 41.10 2.47
N ARG A 327 -9.28 40.23 3.34
CA ARG A 327 -8.69 38.92 3.62
C ARG A 327 -9.21 37.86 2.65
N PRO A 328 -8.34 36.94 2.19
CA PRO A 328 -8.77 35.84 1.34
C PRO A 328 -9.77 34.95 2.08
N HIS A 329 -10.79 34.46 1.37
CA HIS A 329 -11.90 33.67 1.92
C HIS A 329 -11.44 32.46 2.78
N LYS A 330 -10.32 31.83 2.43
CA LYS A 330 -9.69 30.75 3.21
C LYS A 330 -9.26 31.21 4.62
N GLU A 331 -8.79 32.44 4.74
CA GLU A 331 -8.37 33.02 6.00
C GLU A 331 -9.56 33.49 6.83
N VAL A 332 -10.60 34.04 6.20
CA VAL A 332 -11.89 34.35 6.84
C VAL A 332 -12.49 33.10 7.49
N ARG A 333 -12.57 31.98 6.75
CA ARG A 333 -13.02 30.68 7.30
C ARG A 333 -12.14 30.18 8.45
N ARG A 334 -10.84 30.43 8.40
CA ARG A 334 -9.92 30.07 9.49
C ARG A 334 -10.18 30.90 10.76
N LEU A 335 -10.50 32.18 10.60
CA LEU A 335 -10.86 33.07 11.71
C LEU A 335 -12.22 32.69 12.30
N ALA A 336 -13.21 32.36 11.46
CA ALA A 336 -14.52 31.87 11.89
C ALA A 336 -14.42 30.61 12.77
N ARG A 337 -13.54 29.67 12.41
CA ARG A 337 -13.28 28.46 13.20
C ARG A 337 -12.60 28.72 14.55
N LYS A 338 -12.00 29.90 14.75
CA LYS A 338 -11.32 30.29 15.98
C LYS A 338 -12.20 31.14 16.89
N GLN A 339 -13.43 31.47 16.49
CA GLN A 339 -14.34 32.17 17.38
C GLN A 339 -14.69 31.30 18.60
N PRO A 340 -14.72 31.88 19.82
CA PRO A 340 -15.00 31.13 21.05
C PRO A 340 -16.33 30.39 20.99
N ASP A 341 -17.36 31.03 20.47
CA ASP A 341 -18.74 30.53 20.43
C ASP A 341 -18.88 29.29 19.53
N PHE A 342 -18.13 29.26 18.42
CA PHE A 342 -18.04 28.10 17.54
C PHE A 342 -17.23 26.95 18.17
N SER A 343 -16.21 27.28 18.96
CA SER A 343 -15.36 26.30 19.65
C SER A 343 -16.07 25.64 20.84
N MET A 344 -16.95 26.39 21.54
CA MET A 344 -17.77 25.91 22.65
C MET A 344 -18.89 24.96 22.18
N ASN A 345 -19.51 25.23 21.03
CA ASN A 345 -20.54 24.36 20.43
C ASN A 345 -20.00 22.98 19.97
N LYS A 346 -18.67 22.81 19.86
CA LYS A 346 -18.05 21.50 19.64
C LYS A 346 -17.99 20.62 20.89
N LEU A 347 -17.93 21.23 22.07
CA LEU A 347 -17.74 20.52 23.35
C LEU A 347 -19.07 19.99 23.92
N ASN A 348 -20.22 20.50 23.47
CA ASN A 348 -21.53 20.25 24.08
C ASN A 348 -22.50 19.37 23.25
N LYS A 349 -22.02 18.42 22.43
CA LYS A 349 -22.94 17.43 21.79
C LYS A 349 -22.88 16.06 22.48
N PRO A 350 -24.03 15.37 22.67
CA PRO A 350 -24.09 14.15 23.50
C PRO A 350 -23.42 12.94 22.85
N THR A 351 -23.09 12.01 23.74
CA THR A 351 -22.44 10.69 23.62
C THR A 351 -23.01 9.75 22.55
N ALA A 352 -22.16 8.78 22.17
CA ALA A 352 -22.35 7.76 21.14
C ALA A 352 -23.72 7.04 21.15
N PRO A 353 -24.21 6.59 19.97
CA PRO A 353 -25.47 5.84 19.89
C PRO A 353 -25.33 4.41 20.44
N ALA A 354 -26.37 3.97 21.16
CA ALA A 354 -26.45 2.77 22.01
C ALA A 354 -26.45 1.40 21.29
N TRP A 355 -25.87 1.27 20.09
CA TRP A 355 -25.83 0.00 19.34
C TRP A 355 -24.44 -0.63 19.23
N LEU A 356 -23.48 -0.17 20.05
CA LEU A 356 -22.13 -0.72 20.13
C LEU A 356 -21.95 -1.80 21.24
N ASP A 357 -22.98 -2.11 22.03
CA ASP A 357 -22.87 -3.06 23.16
C ASP A 357 -23.03 -4.54 22.78
N GLY A 358 -22.94 -4.89 21.48
CA GLY A 358 -23.41 -6.18 20.97
C GLY A 358 -22.37 -7.15 20.40
N PHE A 359 -21.08 -6.81 20.31
CA PHE A 359 -20.07 -7.71 19.74
C PHE A 359 -18.69 -7.52 20.35
N PHE A 360 -18.39 -8.33 21.37
CA PHE A 360 -17.05 -8.86 21.66
C PHE A 360 -17.18 -10.28 22.21
#